data_AF-A0A2V7ZD25-F1
#
_entry.id   AF-A0A2V7ZD25-F1
#
_cell.length_a   1.000
_cell.length_b   1.000
_cell.length_c   1.000
_cell.angle_alpha   90.00
_cell.angle_beta   90.00
_cell.angle_gamma   90.00
#
_symmetry.space_group_name_H-M   'P 1'
#
loop_
_entity.id
_entity.type
_entity.pdbx_description
1 polymer ?
#
loop_
_entity_poly.entity_id
_entity_poly.type
_entity_poly.pdbx_seq_one_letter_code
_entity_poly.pdbx_strand_id
1 'polypeptide(L)'
;MALHWGGACNRFSEEDLRLKSMYGLAVDWPIEWRELERYYCEAERRLNVAGEPSAYPQDKRTEPYPQPPIPLSFNLQLLKRWAEQSGLKFDSLPMARNLTPSGGRGACCVYDTCGEVCPSGARYSPDFTFRQLMEPKKIVLHDRTLV
;
A
#
# COMPACT_ATOMS: atom_id res chain seq x y z
N MET A 1 -7.61 4.78 -13.71
CA MET A 1 -7.73 3.59 -12.84
C MET A 1 -7.30 3.85 -11.39
N ALA A 2 -6.23 4.59 -11.11
CA ALA A 2 -5.77 4.81 -9.72
C ALA A 2 -6.68 5.67 -8.81
N LEU A 3 -7.77 6.24 -9.34
CA LEU A 3 -8.82 6.88 -8.52
C LEU A 3 -9.73 5.84 -7.85
N HIS A 4 -9.97 4.70 -8.50
CA HIS A 4 -10.89 3.63 -8.10
C HIS A 4 -10.11 2.35 -7.73
N TRP A 5 -9.24 2.44 -6.73
CA TRP A 5 -8.44 1.31 -6.25
C TRP A 5 -8.70 1.08 -4.77
N GLY A 6 -8.56 -0.14 -4.28
CA GLY A 6 -8.82 -0.48 -2.88
C GLY A 6 -7.79 0.10 -1.88
N GLY A 7 -6.64 0.56 -2.37
CA GLY A 7 -5.57 1.12 -1.54
C GLY A 7 -4.62 0.09 -0.93
N ALA A 8 -4.63 -1.17 -1.41
CA ALA A 8 -3.69 -2.20 -0.98
C ALA A 8 -2.25 -1.86 -1.41
N CYS A 9 -1.28 -2.07 -0.53
CA CYS A 9 0.13 -1.68 -0.73
C CYS A 9 1.09 -2.84 -0.44
N ASN A 10 0.83 -4.01 -1.04
CA ASN A 10 1.75 -5.14 -0.95
C ASN A 10 3.05 -4.83 -1.68
N ARG A 11 4.16 -5.35 -1.14
CA ARG A 11 5.45 -5.38 -1.84
C ARG A 11 5.57 -6.69 -2.62
N PHE A 12 6.37 -6.66 -3.68
CA PHE A 12 7.07 -7.88 -4.13
C PHE A 12 8.04 -8.35 -3.03
N SER A 13 8.58 -9.57 -3.13
CA SER A 13 9.69 -10.04 -2.30
C SER A 13 11.01 -10.02 -3.06
N GLU A 14 12.13 -10.25 -2.37
CA GLU A 14 13.46 -10.29 -3.02
C GLU A 14 13.55 -11.38 -4.09
N GLU A 15 12.88 -12.51 -3.85
CA GLU A 15 12.85 -13.65 -4.76
C GLU A 15 12.14 -13.33 -6.08
N ASP A 16 11.16 -12.41 -6.07
CA ASP A 16 10.42 -11.99 -7.26
C ASP A 16 11.32 -11.26 -8.29
N LEU A 17 12.46 -10.71 -7.85
CA LEU A 17 13.45 -10.09 -8.73
C LEU A 17 14.42 -11.10 -9.34
N ARG A 18 14.40 -12.35 -8.87
CA ARG A 18 15.40 -13.39 -9.15
C ARG A 18 14.80 -14.69 -9.66
N LEU A 19 13.64 -14.61 -10.33
CA LEU A 19 12.88 -15.79 -10.77
C LEU A 19 13.68 -16.71 -11.71
N LYS A 20 14.55 -16.16 -12.57
CA LYS A 20 15.33 -16.96 -13.52
C LYS A 20 16.49 -17.64 -12.82
N SER A 21 17.26 -16.91 -12.02
CA SER A 21 18.41 -17.49 -11.31
C SER A 21 17.99 -18.45 -10.19
N MET A 22 16.86 -18.21 -9.52
CA MET A 22 16.39 -19.08 -8.42
C MET A 22 15.59 -20.28 -8.91
N TYR A 23 14.72 -20.09 -9.91
CA TYR A 23 13.72 -21.09 -10.28
C TYR A 23 13.76 -21.48 -11.77
N GLY A 24 14.60 -20.86 -12.59
CA GLY A 24 14.62 -21.08 -14.04
C GLY A 24 13.40 -20.53 -14.77
N LEU A 25 12.64 -19.61 -14.15
CA LEU A 25 11.40 -19.03 -14.69
C LEU A 25 11.59 -17.56 -15.06
N ALA A 26 10.89 -17.09 -16.11
CA ALA A 26 10.86 -15.68 -16.51
C ALA A 26 12.27 -15.04 -16.64
N VAL A 27 12.45 -13.80 -16.15
CA VAL A 27 13.70 -13.03 -16.20
C VAL A 27 14.02 -12.48 -14.82
N ASP A 28 15.31 -12.37 -14.53
CA ASP A 28 15.79 -11.60 -13.38
C ASP A 28 15.71 -10.11 -13.71
N TRP A 29 15.26 -9.32 -12.74
CA TRP A 29 15.16 -7.88 -12.90
C TRP A 29 16.56 -7.25 -12.78
N PRO A 30 16.87 -6.20 -13.57
CA PRO A 30 18.17 -5.53 -13.50
C PRO A 30 18.22 -4.50 -12.35
N ILE A 31 17.71 -4.86 -11.17
CA ILE A 31 17.72 -4.03 -9.96
C ILE A 31 17.90 -4.90 -8.72
N GLU A 32 18.68 -4.42 -7.76
CA GLU A 32 18.90 -5.13 -6.49
C GLU A 32 17.77 -4.85 -5.50
N TRP A 33 17.40 -5.86 -4.69
CA TRP A 33 16.33 -5.70 -3.68
C TRP A 33 16.59 -4.54 -2.71
N ARG A 34 17.84 -4.41 -2.23
CA ARG A 34 18.24 -3.32 -1.32
C ARG A 34 18.01 -1.93 -1.91
N GLU A 35 18.10 -1.79 -3.23
CA GLU A 35 17.78 -0.55 -3.92
C GLU A 35 16.28 -0.34 -4.00
N LEU A 36 15.54 -1.35 -4.47
CA LEU A 36 14.09 -1.30 -4.61
C LEU A 36 13.38 -1.03 -3.27
N GLU A 37 13.86 -1.65 -2.19
CA GLU A 37 13.28 -1.50 -0.85
C GLU A 37 13.29 -0.05 -0.36
N ARG A 38 14.33 0.73 -0.68
CA ARG A 38 14.40 2.16 -0.31
C ARG A 38 13.25 2.94 -0.93
N TYR A 39 12.91 2.64 -2.19
CA TYR A 39 11.79 3.25 -2.89
C TYR A 39 10.45 2.75 -2.38
N TYR A 40 10.34 1.49 -1.92
CA TYR A 40 9.14 1.03 -1.21
C TYR A 40 8.90 1.82 0.08
N CYS A 41 9.92 1.95 0.93
CA CYS A 41 9.81 2.72 2.17
C CYS A 41 9.44 4.19 1.88
N GLU A 42 10.01 4.79 0.83
CA GLU A 42 9.65 6.13 0.40
C GLU A 42 8.21 6.23 -0.10
N ALA A 43 7.78 5.30 -0.96
CA ALA A 43 6.42 5.24 -1.46
C ALA A 43 5.41 5.11 -0.31
N GLU A 44 5.69 4.24 0.65
CA GLU A 44 4.81 4.04 1.81
C GLU A 44 4.68 5.30 2.66
N ARG A 45 5.78 6.02 2.92
CA ARG A 45 5.74 7.32 3.61
C ARG A 45 4.90 8.34 2.84
N ARG A 46 5.07 8.43 1.52
CA ARG A 46 4.31 9.36 0.65
C ARG A 46 2.82 9.02 0.61
N LEU A 47 2.49 7.73 0.59
CA LEU A 47 1.11 7.24 0.58
C LEU A 47 0.48 7.21 1.99
N ASN A 48 1.32 7.30 3.03
CA ASN A 48 0.99 7.15 4.44
C ASN A 48 0.34 5.80 4.73
N VAL A 49 1.07 4.72 4.43
CA VAL A 49 0.59 3.33 4.52
C VAL A 49 0.47 2.89 5.98
N ALA A 50 -0.67 2.26 6.28
CA ALA A 50 -0.96 1.56 7.52
C ALA A 50 -0.69 0.07 7.35
N GLY A 51 0.05 -0.53 8.30
CA GLY A 51 0.36 -1.95 8.25
C GLY A 51 1.14 -2.42 9.47
N GLU A 52 1.37 -3.72 9.54
CA GLU A 52 2.29 -4.35 10.49
C GLU A 52 3.22 -5.30 9.74
N PRO A 53 4.46 -5.51 10.23
CA PRO A 53 5.36 -6.48 9.62
C PRO A 53 4.74 -7.89 9.66
N SER A 54 4.78 -8.59 8.53
CA SER A 54 4.41 -10.01 8.50
C SER A 54 5.47 -10.87 9.21
N ALA A 55 5.06 -12.06 9.65
CA ALA A 55 5.96 -13.09 10.16
C ALA A 55 6.82 -13.75 9.05
N TYR A 56 6.49 -13.53 7.78
CA TYR A 56 7.20 -14.11 6.65
C TYR A 56 8.52 -13.37 6.37
N PRO A 57 9.66 -14.08 6.24
CA PRO A 57 10.94 -13.47 5.87
C PRO A 57 10.89 -12.64 4.59
N GLN A 58 9.97 -12.98 3.67
CA GLN A 58 9.77 -12.32 2.39
C GLN A 58 9.25 -10.87 2.51
N ASP A 59 8.58 -10.54 3.62
CA ASP A 59 8.13 -9.16 3.92
C ASP A 59 9.09 -8.47 4.91
N LYS A 60 10.36 -8.90 4.98
CA LYS A 60 11.33 -8.23 5.84
C LYS A 60 11.52 -6.78 5.40
N ARG A 61 11.55 -5.89 6.40
CA ARG A 61 11.59 -4.43 6.21
C ARG A 61 12.72 -3.84 7.01
N THR A 62 13.40 -2.87 6.42
CA THR A 62 14.43 -2.04 7.07
C THR A 62 13.84 -0.86 7.83
N GLU A 63 12.62 -0.44 7.47
CA GLU A 63 11.87 0.61 8.14
C GLU A 63 10.44 0.15 8.50
N PRO A 64 9.88 0.61 9.63
CA PRO A 64 8.50 0.31 10.01
C PRO A 64 7.51 1.00 9.07
N TYR A 65 6.26 0.52 9.08
CA TYR A 65 5.17 1.23 8.40
C TYR A 65 4.95 2.63 9.02
N PRO A 66 4.55 3.64 8.21
CA PRO A 66 4.23 4.98 8.69
C PRO A 66 3.07 5.04 9.71
N GLN A 67 2.12 4.10 9.62
CA GLN A 67 0.99 4.01 10.53
C GLN A 67 0.81 2.57 11.05
N PRO A 68 0.24 2.40 12.26
CA PRO A 68 -0.09 1.07 12.77
C PRO A 68 -1.10 0.36 11.87
N PRO A 69 -1.25 -0.97 11.99
CA PRO A 69 -2.18 -1.74 11.18
C PRO A 69 -3.63 -1.29 11.41
N ILE A 70 -4.43 -1.53 10.40
CA ILE A 70 -5.87 -1.33 10.45
C ILE A 70 -6.50 -2.33 11.43
N PRO A 71 -7.32 -1.87 12.40
CA PRO A 71 -8.07 -2.79 13.25
C PRO A 71 -8.95 -3.72 12.42
N LEU A 72 -8.84 -5.01 12.69
CA LEU A 72 -9.65 -6.03 12.04
C LEU A 72 -11.11 -5.90 12.47
N SER A 73 -12.03 -5.99 11.52
CA SER A 73 -13.45 -6.17 11.79
C SER A 73 -13.71 -7.51 12.49
N PHE A 74 -14.86 -7.65 13.15
CA PHE A 74 -15.20 -8.86 13.91
C PHE A 74 -15.11 -10.15 13.06
N ASN A 75 -15.61 -10.12 11.82
CA ASN A 75 -15.51 -11.24 10.90
C ASN A 75 -14.05 -11.58 10.54
N LEU A 76 -13.19 -10.59 10.35
CA LEU A 76 -11.76 -10.82 10.09
C LEU A 76 -11.03 -11.36 11.32
N GLN A 77 -11.42 -10.95 12.54
CA GLN A 77 -10.88 -11.55 13.77
C GLN A 77 -11.28 -13.03 13.90
N LEU A 78 -12.51 -13.40 13.51
CA LEU A 78 -12.94 -14.79 13.50
C LEU A 78 -12.17 -15.62 12.44
N LEU A 79 -12.02 -15.08 11.24
CA LEU A 79 -11.23 -15.70 10.17
C LEU A 79 -9.76 -15.87 10.56
N LYS A 80 -9.15 -14.86 11.19
CA LYS A 80 -7.79 -14.94 11.73
C LYS A 80 -7.63 -16.13 12.66
N ARG A 81 -8.54 -16.29 13.64
CA ARG A 81 -8.49 -17.43 14.56
C ARG A 81 -8.56 -18.78 13.87
N TRP A 82 -9.47 -18.95 12.90
CA TRP A 82 -9.60 -20.22 12.17
C TRP A 82 -8.41 -20.50 11.26
N ALA A 83 -7.90 -19.48 10.56
CA ALA A 83 -6.69 -19.60 9.75
C ALA A 83 -5.49 -20.03 10.60
N GLU A 84 -5.29 -19.38 11.75
CA GLU A 84 -4.17 -19.68 12.64
C GLU A 84 -4.28 -21.07 13.28
N GLN A 85 -5.50 -21.53 13.60
CA GLN A 85 -5.74 -22.92 14.06
C GLN A 85 -5.39 -23.96 12.98
N SER A 86 -5.52 -23.61 11.70
CA SER A 86 -5.14 -24.49 10.59
C SER A 86 -3.64 -24.47 10.28
N GLY A 87 -2.85 -23.67 11.01
CA GLY A 87 -1.40 -23.50 10.77
C GLY A 87 -1.07 -22.42 9.74
N LEU A 88 -2.06 -21.74 9.16
CA LEU A 88 -1.84 -20.61 8.26
C LEU A 88 -1.60 -19.33 9.04
N LYS A 89 -0.65 -18.51 8.59
CA LYS A 89 -0.45 -17.17 9.16
C LYS A 89 -1.50 -16.22 8.59
N PHE A 90 -2.03 -15.35 9.44
CA PHE A 90 -2.98 -14.33 9.05
C PHE A 90 -2.43 -12.98 9.47
N ASP A 91 -2.01 -12.20 8.48
CA ASP A 91 -1.44 -10.87 8.69
C ASP A 91 -2.41 -9.80 8.15
N SER A 92 -2.39 -8.60 8.74
CA SER A 92 -3.18 -7.50 8.19
C SER A 92 -2.61 -7.02 6.85
N LEU A 93 -3.52 -6.66 5.94
CA LEU A 93 -3.15 -6.13 4.63
C LEU A 93 -2.62 -4.70 4.79
N PRO A 94 -1.41 -4.36 4.31
CA PRO A 94 -0.96 -2.98 4.28
C PRO A 94 -1.82 -2.14 3.34
N MET A 95 -2.26 -0.97 3.80
CA MET A 95 -3.14 -0.10 3.04
C MET A 95 -2.72 1.37 3.10
N ALA A 96 -2.78 2.08 1.97
CA ALA A 96 -2.69 3.53 1.89
C ALA A 96 -3.98 4.19 2.40
N ARG A 97 -4.25 4.04 3.69
CA ARG A 97 -5.50 4.45 4.34
C ARG A 97 -5.22 5.05 5.72
N ASN A 98 -5.57 6.31 5.88
CA ASN A 98 -5.39 7.05 7.12
C ASN A 98 -6.28 6.52 8.26
N LEU A 99 -5.67 6.17 9.39
CA LEU A 99 -6.40 5.93 10.65
C LEU A 99 -6.80 7.23 11.35
N THR A 100 -5.95 8.25 11.26
CA THR A 100 -6.18 9.61 11.76
C THR A 100 -5.94 10.61 10.62
N PRO A 101 -6.52 11.83 10.68
CA PRO A 101 -6.29 12.84 9.64
C PRO A 101 -4.79 13.12 9.49
N SER A 102 -4.28 13.08 8.26
CA SER A 102 -2.85 13.22 7.97
C SER A 102 -2.63 13.66 6.53
N GLY A 103 -1.64 14.53 6.30
CA GLY A 103 -1.23 14.96 4.95
C GLY A 103 -2.32 15.66 4.14
N GLY A 104 -3.24 16.39 4.81
CA GLY A 104 -4.38 17.06 4.17
C GLY A 104 -5.53 16.11 3.79
N ARG A 105 -5.49 14.85 4.24
CA ARG A 105 -6.53 13.84 4.04
C ARG A 105 -7.25 13.52 5.35
N GLY A 106 -8.53 13.15 5.25
CA GLY A 106 -9.34 12.74 6.40
C GLY A 106 -8.95 11.39 7.01
N ALA A 107 -9.69 10.98 8.04
CA ALA A 107 -9.57 9.67 8.67
C ALA A 107 -10.58 8.67 8.09
N CYS A 108 -10.25 7.38 8.16
CA CYS A 108 -11.15 6.32 7.73
C CYS A 108 -12.40 6.28 8.61
N CYS A 109 -13.57 6.42 7.99
CA CYS A 109 -14.88 6.29 8.66
C CYS A 109 -15.59 4.96 8.34
N VAL A 110 -14.87 4.02 7.71
CA VAL A 110 -15.39 2.68 7.38
C VAL A 110 -16.65 2.71 6.51
N TYR A 111 -16.67 3.57 5.48
CA TYR A 111 -17.79 3.66 4.53
C TYR A 111 -17.98 2.42 3.64
N ASP A 112 -16.98 1.53 3.60
CA ASP A 112 -16.97 0.32 2.76
C ASP A 112 -17.11 0.56 1.24
N THR A 113 -16.74 1.76 0.78
CA THR A 113 -16.75 2.15 -0.64
C THR A 113 -15.35 2.30 -1.23
N CYS A 114 -14.35 1.66 -0.61
CA CYS A 114 -12.93 1.89 -0.92
C CYS A 114 -12.59 1.65 -2.40
N GLY A 115 -13.21 0.67 -3.05
CA GLY A 115 -12.98 0.34 -4.46
C GLY A 115 -13.48 1.39 -5.45
N GLU A 116 -14.45 2.22 -5.05
CA GLU A 116 -15.03 3.26 -5.90
C GLU A 116 -14.41 4.62 -5.53
N VAL A 117 -14.98 5.28 -4.51
CA VAL A 117 -14.60 6.59 -4.03
C VAL A 117 -14.62 6.56 -2.51
N CYS A 118 -13.58 7.11 -1.89
CA CYS A 118 -13.51 7.28 -0.44
C CYS A 118 -14.05 8.67 -0.05
N PRO A 119 -15.25 8.78 0.56
CA PRO A 119 -15.88 10.08 0.81
C PRO A 119 -15.11 10.96 1.79
N SER A 120 -14.45 10.37 2.79
CA SER A 120 -13.61 11.13 3.74
C SER A 120 -12.22 11.46 3.21
N GLY A 121 -11.85 10.95 2.03
CA GLY A 121 -10.50 11.13 1.49
C GLY A 121 -9.41 10.39 2.26
N ALA A 122 -9.75 9.44 3.14
CA ALA A 122 -8.78 8.73 3.97
C ALA A 122 -7.89 7.77 3.19
N ARG A 123 -8.45 7.12 2.15
CA ARG A 123 -7.69 6.31 1.20
C ARG A 123 -6.91 7.23 0.27
N TYR A 124 -5.62 6.96 0.03
CA TYR A 124 -4.86 7.68 -0.98
C TYR A 124 -5.51 7.54 -2.35
N SER A 125 -5.53 8.63 -3.09
CA SER A 125 -5.76 8.66 -4.52
C SER A 125 -4.85 9.74 -5.14
N PRO A 126 -4.39 9.58 -6.40
CA PRO A 126 -3.37 10.47 -6.98
C PRO A 126 -3.78 11.95 -7.06
N ASP A 127 -5.08 12.25 -7.08
CA ASP A 127 -5.60 13.62 -7.10
C ASP A 127 -5.16 14.45 -5.89
N PHE A 128 -4.87 13.83 -4.73
CA PHE A 128 -4.25 14.54 -3.60
C PHE A 128 -2.84 15.03 -3.94
N THR A 129 -2.01 14.18 -4.54
CA THR A 129 -0.66 14.55 -4.96
C THR A 129 -0.70 15.59 -6.08
N PHE A 130 -1.57 15.43 -7.07
CA PHE A 130 -1.72 16.42 -8.15
C PHE A 130 -2.18 17.77 -7.61
N ARG A 131 -3.16 17.81 -6.70
CA ARG A 131 -3.60 19.05 -6.06
C ARG A 131 -2.45 19.78 -5.36
N GLN A 132 -1.64 19.05 -4.57
CA GLN A 132 -0.46 19.62 -3.90
C GLN A 132 0.61 20.15 -4.86
N LEU A 133 0.75 19.58 -6.05
CA LEU A 133 1.71 20.04 -7.06
C LEU A 133 1.17 21.22 -7.88
N MET A 134 -0.14 21.27 -8.14
CA MET A 134 -0.79 22.35 -8.88
C MET A 134 -0.95 23.62 -8.04
N GLU A 135 -1.18 23.51 -6.73
CA GLU A 135 -1.36 24.65 -5.81
C GLU A 135 -0.20 25.67 -5.86
N PRO A 136 1.08 25.27 -5.77
CA PRO A 136 2.22 26.17 -5.99
C PRO A 136 2.53 26.46 -7.47
N LYS A 137 1.65 26.06 -8.41
CA LYS A 137 1.84 26.18 -9.88
C LYS A 137 3.10 25.50 -10.41
N LYS A 138 3.55 24.40 -9.78
CA LYS A 138 4.72 23.63 -10.25
C LYS A 138 4.43 22.82 -11.52
N ILE A 139 3.15 22.45 -11.73
CA ILE A 139 2.69 21.70 -12.89
C ILE A 139 1.35 22.26 -13.38
N VAL A 140 1.04 22.03 -14.66
CA VAL A 140 -0.27 22.29 -15.25
C VAL A 140 -0.83 20.96 -15.74
N LEU A 141 -2.04 20.61 -15.30
CA LEU A 141 -2.74 19.39 -15.73
C LEU A 141 -3.63 19.71 -16.92
N HIS A 142 -3.36 19.08 -18.07
CA HIS A 142 -4.20 19.15 -19.26
C HIS A 142 -5.13 17.94 -19.34
N ASP A 143 -6.21 17.97 -18.56
CA ASP A 143 -7.11 16.84 -18.25
C ASP A 143 -7.98 16.33 -19.42
N ARG A 144 -8.02 17.06 -20.53
CA ARG A 144 -8.78 16.72 -21.75
C ARG A 144 -7.90 16.58 -22.98
N THR A 145 -6.72 15.99 -22.79
CA THR A 145 -5.76 15.72 -23.86
C THR A 145 -5.62 14.23 -24.06
N LEU A 146 -5.85 13.76 -25.29
CA LEU A 146 -5.43 12.43 -25.72
C LEU A 146 -4.12 12.62 -26.49
N VAL A 147 -3.03 12.04 -25.99
CA VAL A 147 -1.70 12.08 -26.59
C VAL A 147 -1.53 10.91 -27.55
#